data_AF-A0A3D0N5G7-F1
#
_entry.id   AF-A0A3D0N5G7-F1
#
_cell.length_a   1.000
_cell.length_b   1.000
_cell.length_c   1.000
_cell.angle_alpha   90.00
_cell.angle_beta   90.00
_cell.angle_gamma   90.00
#
_symmetry.space_group_name_H-M   'P 1'
#
loop_
_entity.id
_entity.type
_entity.pdbx_description
1 polymer ?
#
loop_
_entity_poly.entity_id
_entity_poly.type
_entity_poly.pdbx_seq_one_letter_code
_entity_poly.pdbx_strand_id
1 'polypeptide(L)' 'MEQKPLWKIDSGEFAGWRMGDQLHDVKGTHVGMFRGDIAYTLKGEYLGEIVNDEWLGKHITRRPP' A
#
# COMPACT_ATOMS: atom_id res chain seq x y z
N MET A 1 2.42 -14.72 -11.30
CA MET A 1 2.50 -13.54 -10.41
C MET A 1 2.05 -13.99 -9.04
N GLU A 2 2.95 -13.98 -8.04
CA GLU A 2 2.58 -14.32 -6.66
C GLU A 2 1.85 -13.13 -6.01
N GLN A 3 0.75 -13.43 -5.32
CA GLN A 3 0.10 -12.50 -4.39
C GLN A 3 0.84 -12.58 -3.06
N LYS A 4 1.37 -11.46 -2.59
CA LYS A 4 1.95 -11.37 -1.24
C LYS A 4 1.04 -10.52 -0.35
N PRO A 5 0.70 -10.99 0.87
CA PRO A 5 0.02 -10.16 1.85
C PRO A 5 0.94 -8.99 2.18
N LEU A 6 0.41 -7.78 2.08
CA LEU A 6 1.26 -6.66 1.79
C LEU A 6 1.35 -5.64 2.92
N TRP A 7 0.27 -5.39 3.65
CA TRP A 7 0.39 -4.58 4.84
C TRP A 7 -0.76 -4.74 5.81
N LYS A 8 -0.39 -4.51 7.06
CA LYS A 8 -1.30 -4.12 8.12
C LYS A 8 -1.23 -2.60 8.27
N ILE A 9 -2.38 -1.94 8.43
CA ILE A 9 -2.42 -0.52 8.85
C ILE A 9 -2.07 -0.40 10.35
N ASP A 10 -1.86 0.80 10.89
CA ASP A 10 -1.37 0.97 12.27
C ASP A 10 -2.24 0.26 13.34
N SER A 11 -3.52 0.02 13.03
CA SER A 11 -4.45 -0.76 13.86
C SER A 11 -4.11 -2.25 13.93
N GLY A 12 -3.10 -2.71 13.18
CA GLY A 12 -2.75 -4.11 13.00
C GLY A 12 -3.65 -4.84 12.00
N GLU A 13 -4.64 -4.17 11.41
CA GLU A 13 -5.58 -4.78 10.47
C GLU A 13 -4.97 -4.99 9.08
N PHE A 14 -5.14 -6.18 8.54
CA PHE A 14 -4.79 -6.51 7.17
C PHE A 14 -5.60 -5.63 6.20
N ALA A 15 -4.92 -4.82 5.39
CA ALA A 15 -5.60 -3.88 4.50
C ALA A 15 -5.47 -4.23 3.01
N GLY A 16 -4.62 -5.17 2.62
CA GLY A 16 -4.54 -5.55 1.20
C GLY A 16 -3.38 -6.42 0.75
N TRP A 17 -3.35 -6.66 -0.57
CA TRP A 17 -2.40 -7.50 -1.29
C TRP A 17 -1.54 -6.69 -2.28
N ARG A 18 -0.30 -7.16 -2.51
CA ARG A 18 0.58 -6.66 -3.59
C ARG A 18 0.66 -7.71 -4.67
N MET A 19 0.39 -7.26 -5.88
CA MET A 19 0.63 -8.03 -7.09
C MET A 19 1.55 -7.25 -8.02
N GLY A 20 2.86 -7.51 -7.94
CA GLY A 20 3.85 -6.67 -8.63
C GLY A 20 3.82 -5.26 -8.04
N ASP A 21 3.52 -4.24 -8.83
CA ASP A 21 3.33 -2.86 -8.33
C ASP A 21 1.87 -2.51 -8.09
N GLN A 22 0.94 -3.46 -8.17
CA GLN A 22 -0.47 -3.19 -7.96
C GLN A 22 -0.88 -3.37 -6.50
N LEU A 23 -1.73 -2.44 -6.06
CA LEU A 23 -2.36 -2.37 -4.74
C LEU A 23 -3.75 -3.00 -4.84
N HIS A 24 -4.05 -4.00 -4.02
CA HIS A 24 -5.39 -4.60 -3.97
C HIS A 24 -5.94 -4.60 -2.56
N ASP A 25 -7.24 -4.34 -2.40
CA ASP A 25 -7.91 -4.46 -1.11
C ASP A 25 -8.06 -5.93 -0.68
N VAL A 26 -8.61 -6.16 0.51
CA VAL A 26 -8.83 -7.51 1.06
C VAL A 26 -9.72 -8.42 0.18
N LYS A 27 -10.54 -7.83 -0.70
CA LYS A 27 -11.41 -8.54 -1.66
C LYS A 27 -10.73 -8.78 -3.00
N GLY A 28 -9.49 -8.30 -3.19
CA GLY A 28 -8.74 -8.38 -4.44
C GLY A 28 -9.07 -7.23 -5.41
N THR A 29 -9.83 -6.23 -5.01
CA THR A 29 -10.14 -5.05 -5.85
C THR A 29 -8.89 -4.21 -6.03
N HIS A 30 -8.53 -3.87 -7.27
CA HIS A 30 -7.43 -2.96 -7.53
C HIS A 30 -7.77 -1.55 -7.02
N VAL A 31 -6.97 -1.02 -6.10
CA VAL A 31 -7.23 0.26 -5.41
C VAL A 31 -6.10 1.27 -5.54
N GLY A 32 -4.99 0.89 -6.17
CA GLY A 32 -3.82 1.75 -6.28
C GLY A 32 -2.60 1.09 -6.88
N MET A 33 -1.46 1.74 -6.73
CA MET A 33 -0.17 1.22 -7.18
C MET A 33 0.99 1.68 -6.32
N PHE A 34 2.07 0.92 -6.35
CA PHE A 34 3.37 1.32 -5.84
C PHE A 34 4.19 2.05 -6.89
N ARG A 35 4.98 3.01 -6.44
CA ARG A 35 6.14 3.52 -7.17
C ARG A 35 7.35 3.38 -6.25
N GLY A 36 8.11 2.31 -6.45
CA GLY A 36 9.10 1.85 -5.47
C GLY A 36 8.42 1.43 -4.18
N ASP A 37 8.76 2.09 -3.08
CA ASP A 37 8.24 1.80 -1.74
C ASP A 37 7.05 2.67 -1.35
N ILE A 38 6.59 3.57 -2.24
CA ILE A 38 5.50 4.50 -1.96
C ILE A 38 4.20 4.00 -2.61
N ALA A 39 3.13 3.88 -1.83
CA ALA A 39 1.80 3.51 -2.30
C ALA A 39 0.96 4.75 -2.63
N TYR A 40 0.20 4.67 -3.73
CA TYR A 40 -0.72 5.69 -4.20
C TYR A 40 -2.09 5.10 -4.54
N THR A 41 -3.15 5.87 -4.40
CA THR A 41 -4.48 5.52 -4.94
C THR A 41 -4.45 5.49 -6.47
N LEU A 42 -5.49 4.94 -7.10
CA LEU A 42 -5.67 5.03 -8.56
C LEU A 42 -5.72 6.47 -9.09
N LYS A 43 -6.05 7.43 -8.23
CA LYS A 43 -6.06 8.87 -8.56
C LYS A 43 -4.69 9.53 -8.35
N GLY A 44 -3.68 8.78 -7.92
CA GLY A 44 -2.34 9.28 -7.64
C GLY A 44 -2.18 9.93 -6.27
N GLU A 45 -3.14 9.75 -5.35
CA GLU A 45 -3.05 10.31 -4.00
C GLU A 45 -2.16 9.42 -3.12
N TYR A 46 -1.27 10.03 -2.34
CA TYR A 46 -0.39 9.30 -1.42
C TYR A 46 -1.20 8.55 -0.35
N LEU A 47 -0.90 7.25 -0.21
CA LEU A 47 -1.50 6.39 0.82
C LEU A 47 -0.55 6.11 1.97
N GLY A 48 0.72 5.87 1.67
CA GLY A 48 1.73 5.47 2.65
C GLY A 48 2.98 4.93 2.00
N GLU A 49 3.88 4.39 2.82
CA GLU A 49 5.17 3.83 2.40
C GLU A 49 5.40 2.48 3.07
N ILE A 50 6.16 1.62 2.39
CA ILE A 50 6.60 0.36 2.98
C ILE A 50 7.59 0.66 4.11
N VAL A 51 7.31 0.09 5.29
CA VAL A 51 8.13 0.14 6.50
C VAL A 51 8.41 -1.29 6.91
N ASN A 52 9.68 -1.59 7.20
CA ASN A 52 10.15 -2.93 7.57
C ASN A 52 9.70 -4.03 6.58
N ASP A 53 9.64 -3.71 5.29
CA ASP A 53 9.25 -4.60 4.17
C ASP A 53 7.85 -5.22 4.23
N GLU A 54 7.08 -4.97 5.30
CA GLU A 54 5.81 -5.66 5.61
C GLU A 54 4.65 -4.72 5.98
N TRP A 55 4.91 -3.44 6.25
CA TRP A 55 3.92 -2.51 6.79
C TRP A 55 3.74 -1.31 5.90
N LEU A 56 2.51 -0.79 5.75
CA LEU A 56 2.26 0.47 5.06
C LEU A 56 2.04 1.56 6.08
N GLY A 57 3.09 2.32 6.35
CA GLY A 57 3.07 3.45 7.26
C GLY A 57 2.59 4.72 6.55
N LYS A 58 1.58 5.39 7.10
CA LYS A 58 1.20 6.74 6.65
C LYS A 58 1.88 7.78 7.52
N HIS A 59 2.89 8.45 6.98
CA HIS A 59 3.44 9.65 7.61
C HIS A 59 2.43 10.81 7.53
N ILE A 60 1.83 11.18 8.66
CA ILE A 60 0.90 12.32 8.78
C ILE A 60 1.50 13.68 8.34
N THR A 61 2.84 13.77 8.28
CA THR A 61 3.57 14.98 7.90
C THR A 61 4.08 14.98 6.46
N ARG A 62 4.05 13.84 5.74
CA ARG A 62 4.56 13.76 4.37
C ARG A 62 3.45 14.15 3.40
N ARG A 63 3.66 15.24 2.66
CA ARG A 63 2.85 15.56 1.47
C ARG A 63 3.58 14.99 0.25
N PRO A 64 2.87 14.34 -0.68
CA PRO A 64 3.50 13.93 -1.93
C PRO A 64 4.11 15.17 -2.61
N PRO A 65 5.27 15.03 -3.29
CA PRO A 65 5.86 16.10 -4.06
C PRO A 65 4.92 16.60 -5.17
#